data_AF-A0A812P8Q8-F1
#
_entry.id   AF-A0A812P8Q8-F1
#
_cell.length_a   1.000
_cell.length_b   1.000
_cell.length_c   1.000
_cell.angle_alpha   90.00
_cell.angle_beta   90.00
_cell.angle_gamma   90.00
#
_symmetry.space_group_name_H-M   'P 1'
#
loop_
_entity.id
_entity.type
_entity.pdbx_description
1 polymer ?
#
loop_
_entity_poly.entity_id
_entity_poly.type
_entity_poly.pdbx_seq_one_letter_code
_entity_poly.pdbx_strand_id
1 'polypeptide(L)'
;MPYALTRMVRRTHKARAAFVLAACGACILRYRNFVPAPVVHQDSSVRPAAAACGTALGASCAAVAEAAGAQALPAAPSGINQLPETQQAVVVATLLLGLAAGTWALVNPIFGALQGTLPEGWFKTWRKTWPILGAFYMAAGVAHFTAADAFEAIYPPQGTWGFWYLPGSAAFHVAWTGVAEIAGGSGLFLGSLFLGLAGAFNWELPPALRSLPALSALGLFTLTWAVTPANIYMFTHGAQMTGLTPGDQPIPVEFHAVRGLLQVVLLGILWGYYRAAQAEEAQEA
;
A
#
# COMPACT_ATOMS: atom_id res chain seq x y z
N MET A 1 52.76 36.62 11.84
CA MET A 1 52.21 37.08 10.53
C MET A 1 53.12 36.54 9.44
N PRO A 2 52.65 36.06 8.26
CA PRO A 2 51.30 36.09 7.64
C PRO A 2 50.63 34.69 7.66
N TYR A 3 49.30 34.46 7.64
CA TYR A 3 48.15 34.88 6.81
C TYR A 3 48.04 34.22 5.41
N ALA A 4 46.87 33.61 5.22
CA ALA A 4 46.14 33.31 3.97
C ALA A 4 46.46 32.00 3.21
N LEU A 5 45.60 30.99 3.39
CA LEU A 5 44.93 30.22 2.32
C LEU A 5 44.07 29.09 2.90
N THR A 6 42.84 29.40 3.32
CA THR A 6 41.82 28.36 3.60
C THR A 6 40.42 28.91 3.40
N ARG A 7 40.04 29.17 2.14
CA ARG A 7 38.65 29.45 1.76
C ARG A 7 38.42 29.09 0.29
N MET A 8 38.18 27.80 -0.01
CA MET A 8 37.45 27.45 -1.24
C MET A 8 36.94 26.00 -1.34
N VAL A 9 36.29 25.43 -0.31
CA VAL A 9 35.50 24.19 -0.51
C VAL A 9 34.23 24.23 0.35
N ARG A 10 33.31 25.15 0.05
CA ARG A 10 31.91 25.10 0.54
C ARG A 10 30.98 25.67 -0.51
N ARG A 11 30.81 24.98 -1.66
CA ARG A 11 29.78 25.35 -2.64
C ARG A 11 29.43 24.25 -3.66
N THR A 12 29.22 23.00 -3.23
CA THR A 12 28.71 21.95 -4.14
C THR A 12 27.66 21.00 -3.57
N HIS A 13 27.30 21.09 -2.28
CA HIS A 13 26.33 20.14 -1.68
C HIS A 13 24.85 20.53 -1.81
N LYS A 14 24.49 21.72 -2.31
CA LYS A 14 23.08 22.15 -2.42
C LYS A 14 22.39 21.76 -3.73
N ALA A 15 23.11 21.34 -4.76
CA ALA A 15 22.53 21.09 -6.08
C ALA A 15 21.99 19.65 -6.27
N ARG A 16 22.36 18.68 -5.43
CA ARG A 16 21.99 17.26 -5.62
C ARG A 16 20.67 16.84 -4.95
N ALA A 17 20.18 17.59 -3.97
CA ALA A 17 18.89 17.30 -3.32
C ALA A 17 17.67 17.77 -4.15
N ALA A 18 17.85 18.75 -5.05
CA ALA A 18 16.77 19.28 -5.89
C ALA A 18 16.37 18.31 -7.02
N PHE A 19 17.25 17.40 -7.44
CA PHE A 19 17.02 16.54 -8.61
C PHE A 19 16.10 15.35 -8.31
N VAL A 20 16.08 14.85 -7.07
CA VAL A 20 15.24 13.70 -6.67
C VAL A 20 13.78 14.11 -6.42
N LEU A 21 13.54 15.34 -5.96
CA LEU A 21 12.18 15.88 -5.78
C LEU A 21 11.53 16.30 -7.11
N ALA A 22 12.32 16.74 -8.10
CA ALA A 22 11.82 17.16 -9.40
C ALA A 22 11.30 15.98 -10.26
N ALA A 23 11.90 14.79 -10.12
CA ALA A 23 11.48 13.61 -10.88
C ALA A 23 10.12 13.04 -10.41
N CYS A 24 9.79 13.12 -9.11
CA CYS A 24 8.48 12.72 -8.60
C CYS A 24 7.40 13.79 -8.82
N GLY A 25 7.75 15.09 -8.76
CA GLY A 25 6.81 16.19 -9.00
C GLY A 25 6.36 16.32 -10.46
N ALA A 26 7.22 15.96 -11.42
CA ALA A 26 6.90 16.04 -12.85
C ALA A 26 5.85 15.03 -13.31
N CYS A 27 5.70 13.89 -12.63
CA CYS A 27 4.61 12.93 -12.90
C CYS A 27 3.25 13.44 -12.39
N ILE A 28 3.22 14.16 -11.27
CA ILE A 28 1.99 14.71 -10.69
C ILE A 28 1.52 15.96 -11.46
N LEU A 29 2.44 16.77 -11.99
CA LEU A 29 2.10 18.01 -12.71
C LEU A 29 1.73 17.84 -14.19
N ARG A 30 1.95 16.66 -14.79
CA ARG A 30 1.51 16.37 -16.18
C ARG A 30 0.04 15.95 -16.27
N TYR A 31 -0.62 15.62 -15.17
CA TYR A 31 -2.06 15.33 -15.12
C TYR A 31 -2.86 16.58 -14.73
N ARG A 32 -2.77 17.64 -15.55
CA ARG A 32 -3.48 18.90 -15.33
C ARG A 32 -4.73 19.08 -16.19
N ASN A 33 -5.29 17.97 -16.70
CA ASN A 33 -6.63 17.93 -17.27
C ASN A 33 -7.53 17.13 -16.34
N PHE A 34 -7.94 17.76 -15.24
CA PHE A 34 -9.09 17.32 -14.47
C PHE A 34 -10.30 17.43 -15.41
N VAL A 35 -10.70 16.32 -16.01
CA VAL A 35 -12.06 16.20 -16.54
C VAL A 35 -12.95 16.24 -15.30
N PRO A 36 -13.88 17.20 -15.15
CA PRO A 36 -14.82 17.16 -14.04
C PRO A 36 -15.59 15.85 -14.11
N ALA A 37 -15.68 15.14 -12.97
CA ALA A 37 -16.48 13.94 -12.88
C ALA A 37 -17.89 14.21 -13.42
N PRO A 38 -18.46 13.33 -14.26
CA PRO A 38 -19.85 13.48 -14.66
C PRO A 38 -20.71 13.49 -13.41
N VAL A 39 -21.56 14.51 -13.29
CA VAL A 39 -22.56 14.60 -12.24
C VAL A 39 -23.53 13.42 -12.45
N VAL A 40 -23.36 12.37 -11.64
CA VAL A 40 -24.32 11.28 -11.58
C VAL A 40 -25.56 11.82 -10.90
N HIS A 41 -26.62 12.04 -11.69
CA HIS A 41 -27.96 12.19 -11.14
C HIS A 41 -28.34 10.87 -10.48
N GLN A 42 -28.23 10.82 -9.14
CA GLN A 42 -28.85 9.75 -8.36
C GLN A 42 -30.36 9.89 -8.50
N ASP A 43 -30.97 9.04 -9.31
CA ASP A 43 -32.41 8.85 -9.29
C ASP A 43 -32.80 8.26 -7.92
N SER A 44 -33.45 9.08 -7.11
CA SER A 44 -33.82 8.82 -5.72
C SER A 44 -35.04 7.89 -5.57
N SER A 45 -35.29 7.03 -6.56
CA SER A 45 -36.45 6.15 -6.58
C SER A 45 -36.07 4.68 -6.69
N VAL A 46 -35.42 4.12 -5.67
CA VAL A 46 -35.73 2.79 -5.11
C VAL A 46 -34.94 2.62 -3.80
N ARG A 47 -35.63 2.84 -2.68
CA ARG A 47 -35.60 2.05 -1.42
C ARG A 47 -36.72 2.62 -0.53
N PRO A 48 -37.47 1.80 0.24
CA PRO A 48 -36.91 0.72 1.05
C PRO A 48 -37.72 -0.59 1.09
N ALA A 49 -37.05 -1.67 1.46
CA ALA A 49 -37.68 -2.78 2.18
C ALA A 49 -36.65 -3.48 3.07
N ALA A 50 -36.24 -2.79 4.13
CA ALA A 50 -35.66 -3.41 5.32
C ALA A 50 -36.79 -3.64 6.33
N ALA A 51 -37.53 -4.74 6.17
CA ALA A 51 -38.47 -5.25 7.17
C ALA A 51 -38.93 -6.68 6.80
N ALA A 52 -38.05 -7.66 6.92
CA ALA A 52 -38.41 -9.08 7.02
C ALA A 52 -37.26 -9.86 7.67
N CYS A 53 -37.04 -9.63 8.96
CA CYS A 53 -36.30 -10.56 9.80
C CYS A 53 -37.33 -11.45 10.51
N GLY A 54 -37.33 -12.74 10.20
CA GLY A 54 -38.18 -13.73 10.84
C GLY A 54 -38.59 -14.86 9.91
N THR A 55 -38.11 -16.07 10.19
CA THR A 55 -38.61 -17.35 9.65
C THR A 55 -38.29 -17.71 8.19
N ALA A 56 -37.00 -17.89 7.87
CA ALA A 56 -36.55 -18.78 6.78
C ALA A 56 -35.09 -19.24 7.03
N LEU A 57 -34.85 -19.90 8.16
CA LEU A 57 -33.58 -20.56 8.44
C LEU A 57 -33.54 -21.90 7.71
N GLY A 58 -32.65 -22.04 6.71
CA GLY A 58 -32.23 -23.34 6.19
C GLY A 58 -31.98 -23.43 4.69
N ALA A 59 -32.57 -22.55 3.88
CA ALA A 59 -32.42 -22.59 2.43
C ALA A 59 -32.04 -21.20 1.89
N SER A 60 -30.94 -21.18 1.13
CA SER A 60 -30.52 -20.11 0.20
C SER A 60 -29.59 -18.97 0.65
N CYS A 61 -28.62 -19.19 1.53
CA CYS A 61 -27.36 -18.41 1.40
C CYS A 61 -26.63 -18.79 0.09
N ALA A 62 -26.68 -20.07 -0.29
CA ALA A 62 -26.17 -20.55 -1.57
C ALA A 62 -26.94 -19.96 -2.77
N ALA A 63 -28.28 -19.90 -2.71
CA ALA A 63 -29.07 -19.41 -3.85
C ALA A 63 -29.05 -17.88 -4.01
N VAL A 64 -28.74 -17.10 -2.97
CA VAL A 64 -28.47 -15.66 -3.10
C VAL A 64 -27.06 -15.41 -3.67
N ALA A 65 -26.09 -16.28 -3.39
CA ALA A 65 -24.78 -16.25 -4.05
C ALA A 65 -24.85 -16.69 -5.53
N GLU A 66 -25.77 -17.60 -5.88
CA GLU A 66 -26.03 -18.04 -7.26
C GLU A 66 -26.84 -17.01 -8.08
N ALA A 67 -27.77 -16.27 -7.44
CA ALA A 67 -28.67 -15.34 -8.12
C ALA A 67 -28.06 -13.94 -8.36
N ALA A 68 -26.99 -13.57 -7.64
CA ALA A 68 -26.20 -12.38 -7.94
C ALA A 68 -25.18 -12.67 -9.06
N GLY A 69 -25.70 -13.13 -10.19
CA GLY A 69 -25.04 -13.26 -11.49
C GLY A 69 -23.53 -13.37 -11.48
N ALA A 70 -23.05 -14.61 -11.54
CA ALA A 70 -21.84 -14.94 -12.29
C ALA A 70 -22.03 -14.54 -13.76
N GLN A 71 -22.10 -13.23 -14.06
CA GLN A 71 -21.59 -12.76 -15.33
C GLN A 71 -20.14 -13.17 -15.30
N ALA A 72 -19.79 -14.20 -16.08
CA ALA A 72 -18.41 -14.58 -16.30
C ALA A 72 -17.67 -13.29 -16.64
N LEU A 73 -16.81 -12.84 -15.73
CA LEU A 73 -15.96 -11.69 -15.98
C LEU A 73 -15.27 -11.95 -17.33
N PRO A 74 -15.17 -10.94 -18.20
CA PRO A 74 -14.47 -11.11 -19.46
C PRO A 74 -13.10 -11.71 -19.18
N ALA A 75 -12.56 -12.45 -20.16
CA ALA A 75 -11.24 -13.04 -20.01
C ALA A 75 -10.25 -11.94 -19.57
N ALA A 76 -9.62 -12.16 -18.41
CA ALA A 76 -8.65 -11.21 -17.90
C ALA A 76 -7.46 -11.18 -18.87
N PRO A 77 -6.74 -10.06 -19.02
CA PRO A 77 -5.53 -10.02 -19.85
C PRO A 77 -4.49 -11.09 -19.48
N SER A 78 -4.47 -11.53 -18.22
CA SER A 78 -3.59 -12.61 -17.76
C SER A 78 -4.07 -14.02 -18.13
N GLY A 79 -5.34 -14.18 -18.51
CA GLY A 79 -5.99 -15.47 -18.76
C GLY A 79 -6.21 -16.35 -17.54
N ILE A 80 -5.79 -15.92 -16.34
CA ILE A 80 -5.78 -16.77 -15.14
C ILE A 80 -7.21 -17.11 -14.70
N ASN A 81 -8.17 -16.18 -14.84
CA ASN A 81 -9.57 -16.43 -14.50
C ASN A 81 -10.24 -17.52 -15.36
N GLN A 82 -9.62 -17.95 -16.45
CA GLN A 82 -10.12 -19.03 -17.31
C GLN A 82 -9.52 -20.40 -16.94
N LEU A 83 -8.56 -20.44 -16.02
CA LEU A 83 -7.97 -21.69 -15.55
C LEU A 83 -8.88 -22.35 -14.50
N PRO A 84 -8.79 -23.69 -14.32
CA PRO A 84 -9.39 -24.36 -13.17
C PRO A 84 -8.97 -23.71 -11.86
N GLU A 85 -9.87 -23.65 -10.87
CA GLU A 85 -9.64 -22.96 -9.59
C GLU A 85 -8.35 -23.41 -8.89
N THR A 86 -8.02 -24.70 -8.95
CA THR A 86 -6.78 -25.24 -8.39
C THR A 86 -5.53 -24.63 -9.02
N GLN A 87 -5.55 -24.37 -10.32
CA GLN A 87 -4.44 -23.70 -11.01
C GLN A 87 -4.39 -22.22 -10.66
N GLN A 88 -5.55 -21.55 -10.54
CA GLN A 88 -5.59 -20.16 -10.05
C GLN A 88 -4.99 -20.06 -8.65
N ALA A 89 -5.35 -20.97 -7.75
CA ALA A 89 -4.82 -21.00 -6.39
C ALA A 89 -3.31 -21.19 -6.34
N VAL A 90 -2.76 -22.07 -7.19
CA VAL A 90 -1.31 -22.24 -7.33
C VAL A 90 -0.63 -20.96 -7.79
N VAL A 91 -1.22 -20.24 -8.75
CA VAL A 91 -0.68 -18.94 -9.21
C VAL A 91 -0.67 -17.92 -8.06
N VAL A 92 -1.77 -17.80 -7.32
CA VAL A 92 -1.88 -16.87 -6.19
C VAL A 92 -0.87 -17.21 -5.09
N ALA A 93 -0.76 -18.49 -4.73
CA ALA A 93 0.23 -18.95 -3.76
C ALA A 93 1.66 -18.63 -4.22
N THR A 94 1.96 -18.83 -5.51
CA THR A 94 3.27 -18.51 -6.10
C THR A 94 3.57 -17.01 -6.03
N LEU A 95 2.59 -16.16 -6.32
CA LEU A 95 2.74 -14.70 -6.21
C LEU A 95 3.01 -14.26 -4.78
N LEU A 96 2.26 -14.80 -3.81
CA LEU A 96 2.47 -14.49 -2.38
C LEU A 96 3.83 -14.96 -1.89
N LEU A 97 4.26 -16.18 -2.27
CA LEU A 97 5.59 -16.70 -1.95
C LEU A 97 6.70 -15.85 -2.60
N GLY A 98 6.51 -15.43 -3.85
CA GLY A 98 7.43 -14.54 -4.56
C GLY A 98 7.58 -13.18 -3.88
N LEU A 99 6.48 -12.59 -3.42
CA LEU A 99 6.50 -11.36 -2.62
C LEU A 99 7.25 -11.57 -1.30
N ALA A 100 6.99 -12.66 -0.57
CA ALA A 100 7.65 -12.95 0.70
C ALA A 100 9.16 -13.17 0.52
N ALA A 101 9.54 -13.99 -0.46
CA ALA A 101 10.93 -14.25 -0.80
C ALA A 101 11.65 -12.99 -1.27
N GLY A 102 11.00 -12.18 -2.13
CA GLY A 102 11.52 -10.91 -2.62
C GLY A 102 11.74 -9.91 -1.48
N THR A 103 10.76 -9.74 -0.60
CA THR A 103 10.89 -8.87 0.59
C THR A 103 12.00 -9.35 1.51
N TRP A 104 12.08 -10.65 1.77
CA TRP A 104 13.15 -11.23 2.59
C TRP A 104 14.54 -11.00 1.97
N ALA A 105 14.69 -11.23 0.67
CA ALA A 105 15.94 -11.03 -0.06
C ALA A 105 16.34 -9.55 -0.08
N LEU A 106 15.37 -8.66 -0.25
CA LEU A 106 15.60 -7.22 -0.21
C LEU A 106 16.13 -6.77 1.16
N VAL A 107 15.48 -7.18 2.25
CA VAL A 107 15.82 -6.70 3.60
C VAL A 107 17.08 -7.35 4.15
N ASN A 108 17.40 -8.60 3.78
CA ASN A 108 18.55 -9.31 4.34
C ASN A 108 19.80 -9.17 3.46
N PRO A 109 20.03 -10.00 2.43
CA PRO A 109 21.28 -9.94 1.68
C PRO A 109 21.43 -8.62 0.90
N ILE A 110 20.37 -8.05 0.33
CA ILE A 110 20.50 -6.87 -0.54
C ILE A 110 20.77 -5.61 0.27
N PHE A 111 19.95 -5.29 1.28
CA PHE A 111 20.23 -4.14 2.14
C PHE A 111 21.57 -4.28 2.88
N GLY A 112 21.95 -5.48 3.31
CA GLY A 112 23.27 -5.74 3.88
C GLY A 112 24.41 -5.45 2.90
N ALA A 113 24.32 -5.96 1.67
CA ALA A 113 25.31 -5.70 0.62
C ALA A 113 25.40 -4.22 0.26
N LEU A 114 24.26 -3.51 0.18
CA LEU A 114 24.23 -2.07 -0.08
C LEU A 114 24.90 -1.28 1.06
N GLN A 115 24.70 -1.67 2.31
CA GLN A 115 25.38 -1.04 3.45
C GLN A 115 26.90 -1.25 3.40
N GLY A 116 27.38 -2.41 2.96
CA GLY A 116 28.81 -2.69 2.81
C GLY A 116 29.47 -2.04 1.59
N THR A 117 28.68 -1.70 0.56
CA THR A 117 29.21 -1.16 -0.71
C THR A 117 29.11 0.36 -0.79
N LEU A 118 28.05 0.95 -0.22
CA LEU A 118 27.81 2.39 -0.29
C LEU A 118 28.64 3.15 0.76
N PRO A 119 28.89 4.46 0.54
CA PRO A 119 29.63 5.28 1.48
C PRO A 119 29.02 5.24 2.89
N GLU A 120 29.89 5.34 3.90
CA GLU A 120 29.48 5.36 5.30
C GLU A 120 28.38 6.41 5.54
N GLY A 121 27.33 6.03 6.27
CA GLY A 121 26.20 6.91 6.57
C GLY A 121 25.23 7.15 5.41
N TRP A 122 25.50 6.70 4.19
CA TRP A 122 24.55 6.82 3.07
C TRP A 122 23.23 6.12 3.39
N PHE A 123 23.30 4.85 3.82
CA PHE A 123 22.10 4.06 4.14
C PHE A 123 21.34 4.64 5.33
N LYS A 124 22.05 5.13 6.36
CA LYS A 124 21.45 5.86 7.49
C LYS A 124 20.72 7.12 7.02
N THR A 125 21.27 7.85 6.06
CA THR A 125 20.65 9.06 5.49
C THR A 125 19.42 8.71 4.64
N TRP A 126 19.50 7.67 3.81
CA TRP A 126 18.37 7.21 3.01
C TRP A 126 17.21 6.74 3.90
N ARG A 127 17.48 6.01 4.98
CA ARG A 127 16.46 5.59 5.97
C ARG A 127 15.64 6.75 6.54
N LYS A 128 16.22 7.94 6.68
CA LYS A 128 15.49 9.14 7.14
C LYS A 128 14.35 9.55 6.22
N THR A 129 14.35 9.09 4.97
CA THR A 129 13.29 9.38 4.00
C THR A 129 12.13 8.38 4.06
N TRP A 130 12.33 7.20 4.65
CA TRP A 130 11.33 6.13 4.70
C TRP A 130 10.01 6.53 5.38
N PRO A 131 9.99 7.36 6.44
CA PRO A 131 8.74 7.82 7.03
C PRO A 131 7.81 8.58 6.07
N ILE A 132 8.31 9.13 4.96
CA ILE A 132 7.49 9.79 3.94
C ILE A 132 6.45 8.83 3.36
N LEU A 133 6.72 7.51 3.36
CA LEU A 133 5.72 6.50 2.99
C LEU A 133 4.45 6.60 3.83
N GLY A 134 4.55 7.01 5.09
CA GLY A 134 3.37 7.23 5.94
C GLY A 134 2.42 8.27 5.35
N ALA A 135 2.93 9.31 4.68
CA ALA A 135 2.10 10.30 4.00
C ALA A 135 1.36 9.72 2.79
N PHE A 136 1.99 8.82 2.04
CA PHE A 136 1.32 8.11 0.95
C PHE A 136 0.23 7.17 1.47
N TYR A 137 0.45 6.48 2.59
CA TYR A 137 -0.60 5.68 3.24
C TYR A 137 -1.76 6.53 3.77
N MET A 138 -1.50 7.70 4.36
CA MET A 138 -2.57 8.61 4.74
C MET A 138 -3.44 9.01 3.54
N ALA A 139 -2.80 9.35 2.41
CA ALA A 139 -3.51 9.70 1.19
C ALA A 139 -4.31 8.51 0.61
N ALA A 140 -3.73 7.30 0.61
CA ALA A 140 -4.41 6.08 0.21
C ALA A 140 -5.62 5.79 1.11
N GLY A 141 -5.49 6.01 2.42
CA GLY A 141 -6.56 5.77 3.36
C GLY A 141 -7.71 6.76 3.19
N VAL A 142 -7.43 8.02 2.86
CA VAL A 142 -8.46 8.98 2.43
C VAL A 142 -9.15 8.52 1.15
N ALA A 143 -8.39 7.98 0.19
CA ALA A 143 -8.92 7.51 -1.09
C ALA A 143 -9.94 6.36 -0.92
N HIS A 144 -9.78 5.50 0.10
CA HIS A 144 -10.75 4.46 0.43
C HIS A 144 -12.14 5.02 0.77
N PHE A 145 -12.24 6.26 1.26
CA PHE A 145 -13.52 6.91 1.56
C PHE A 145 -14.02 7.78 0.41
N THR A 146 -13.12 8.46 -0.32
CA THR A 146 -13.52 9.36 -1.40
C THR A 146 -13.80 8.64 -2.72
N ALA A 147 -13.30 7.41 -2.88
CA ALA A 147 -13.47 6.57 -4.06
C ALA A 147 -13.83 5.12 -3.67
N ALA A 148 -14.67 4.95 -2.64
CA ALA A 148 -14.99 3.65 -2.06
C ALA A 148 -15.41 2.61 -3.10
N ASP A 149 -16.34 2.97 -4.01
CA ASP A 149 -16.81 2.10 -5.10
C ASP A 149 -15.65 1.52 -5.94
N ALA A 150 -14.60 2.31 -6.19
CA ALA A 150 -13.44 1.88 -6.97
C ALA A 150 -12.59 0.83 -6.22
N PHE A 151 -12.48 0.94 -4.90
CA PHE A 151 -11.80 -0.04 -4.07
C PHE A 151 -12.66 -1.30 -3.85
N GLU A 152 -13.98 -1.13 -3.70
CA GLU A 152 -14.92 -2.26 -3.60
C GLU A 152 -14.94 -3.09 -4.89
N ALA A 153 -14.80 -2.45 -6.06
CA ALA A 153 -14.75 -3.13 -7.36
C ALA A 153 -13.56 -4.09 -7.52
N ILE A 154 -12.49 -3.90 -6.76
CA ILE A 154 -11.31 -4.79 -6.76
C ILE A 154 -11.25 -5.73 -5.55
N TYR A 155 -12.30 -5.75 -4.73
CA TYR A 155 -12.43 -6.72 -3.65
C TYR A 155 -12.75 -8.11 -4.23
N PRO A 156 -11.97 -9.17 -3.92
CA PRO A 156 -12.25 -10.49 -4.45
C PRO A 156 -13.58 -11.04 -3.88
N PRO A 157 -14.55 -11.43 -4.73
CA PRO A 157 -15.79 -12.05 -4.28
C PRO A 157 -15.58 -13.35 -3.50
N GLN A 158 -16.59 -13.78 -2.74
CA GLN A 158 -16.57 -15.05 -2.02
C GLN A 158 -16.36 -16.22 -3.00
N GLY A 159 -15.47 -17.15 -2.64
CA GLY A 159 -15.11 -18.30 -3.47
C GLY A 159 -14.02 -18.02 -4.51
N THR A 160 -13.50 -16.78 -4.61
CA THR A 160 -12.39 -16.48 -5.53
C THR A 160 -11.21 -17.42 -5.31
N TRP A 161 -10.63 -17.92 -6.41
CA TRP A 161 -9.55 -18.92 -6.41
C TRP A 161 -9.87 -20.26 -5.72
N GLY A 162 -11.13 -20.53 -5.36
CA GLY A 162 -11.56 -21.76 -4.68
C GLY A 162 -11.24 -21.80 -3.17
N PHE A 163 -10.66 -20.74 -2.60
CA PHE A 163 -10.33 -20.70 -1.17
C PHE A 163 -10.59 -19.34 -0.48
N TRP A 164 -10.96 -18.30 -1.24
CA TRP A 164 -11.18 -16.97 -0.67
C TRP A 164 -12.56 -16.84 -0.03
N TYR A 165 -12.63 -17.04 1.29
CA TYR A 165 -13.86 -16.93 2.07
C TYR A 165 -13.68 -15.98 3.26
N LEU A 166 -13.48 -14.69 2.97
CA LEU A 166 -13.24 -13.67 3.99
C LEU A 166 -14.57 -13.11 4.52
N PRO A 167 -14.89 -13.24 5.82
CA PRO A 167 -16.16 -12.77 6.35
C PRO A 167 -16.25 -11.24 6.33
N GLY A 168 -17.37 -10.72 5.84
CA GLY A 168 -17.60 -9.29 5.68
C GLY A 168 -17.99 -8.92 4.25
N SER A 169 -18.40 -7.67 4.05
CA SER A 169 -18.66 -7.09 2.73
C SER A 169 -17.42 -6.35 2.21
N ALA A 170 -17.36 -6.11 0.90
CA ALA A 170 -16.34 -5.25 0.29
C ALA A 170 -16.29 -3.87 0.99
N ALA A 171 -17.44 -3.22 1.17
CA ALA A 171 -17.58 -1.96 1.90
C ALA A 171 -16.97 -1.99 3.31
N PHE A 172 -17.19 -3.06 4.07
CA PHE A 172 -16.58 -3.20 5.39
C PHE A 172 -15.05 -3.25 5.29
N HIS A 173 -14.51 -4.07 4.39
CA HIS A 173 -13.07 -4.22 4.23
C HIS A 173 -12.41 -2.92 3.76
N VAL A 174 -12.99 -2.24 2.77
CA VAL A 174 -12.51 -0.94 2.28
C VAL A 174 -12.51 0.11 3.40
N ALA A 175 -13.57 0.16 4.22
CA ALA A 175 -13.65 1.14 5.30
C ALA A 175 -12.57 0.92 6.37
N TRP A 176 -12.40 -0.30 6.90
CA TRP A 176 -11.44 -0.52 7.97
C TRP A 176 -9.99 -0.46 7.48
N THR A 177 -9.70 -0.91 6.25
CA THR A 177 -8.35 -0.74 5.67
C THR A 177 -8.04 0.73 5.49
N GLY A 178 -9.00 1.55 5.04
CA GLY A 178 -8.85 3.00 4.97
C GLY A 178 -8.51 3.64 6.33
N VAL A 179 -9.19 3.25 7.41
CA VAL A 179 -8.84 3.71 8.78
C VAL A 179 -7.43 3.26 9.16
N ALA A 180 -7.07 2.00 8.90
CA ALA A 180 -5.77 1.45 9.24
C ALA A 180 -4.63 2.15 8.48
N GLU A 181 -4.83 2.50 7.22
CA GLU A 181 -3.88 3.26 6.41
C GLU A 181 -3.69 4.70 6.94
N ILE A 182 -4.78 5.38 7.32
CA ILE A 182 -4.69 6.72 7.93
C ILE A 182 -3.95 6.65 9.27
N ALA A 183 -4.33 5.72 10.14
CA ALA A 183 -3.74 5.59 11.47
C ALA A 183 -2.26 5.19 11.41
N GLY A 184 -1.94 4.14 10.65
CA GLY A 184 -0.57 3.69 10.44
C GLY A 184 0.28 4.71 9.69
N GLY A 185 -0.30 5.36 8.67
CA GLY A 185 0.37 6.42 7.91
C GLY A 185 0.71 7.63 8.77
N SER A 186 -0.25 8.07 9.61
CA SER A 186 -0.07 9.16 10.56
C SER A 186 0.98 8.82 11.60
N GLY A 187 0.90 7.65 12.22
CA GLY A 187 1.86 7.24 13.24
C GLY A 187 3.28 7.07 12.71
N LEU A 188 3.45 6.58 11.47
CA LEU A 188 4.76 6.51 10.82
C LEU A 188 5.30 7.91 10.49
N PHE A 189 4.51 8.74 9.78
CA PHE A 189 4.98 10.03 9.28
C PHE A 189 5.08 11.08 10.39
N LEU A 190 3.96 11.37 11.07
CA LEU A 190 3.91 12.40 12.11
C LEU A 190 4.67 11.95 13.36
N GLY A 191 4.63 10.67 13.70
CA GLY A 191 5.43 10.13 14.80
C GLY A 191 6.93 10.28 14.55
N SER A 192 7.41 9.98 13.34
CA SER A 192 8.83 10.18 12.99
C SER A 192 9.22 11.67 12.99
N LEU A 193 8.34 12.54 12.50
CA LEU A 193 8.56 13.98 12.52
C LEU A 193 8.67 14.49 13.98
N PHE A 194 7.76 14.06 14.83
CA PHE A 194 7.74 14.43 16.24
C PHE A 194 8.98 13.90 16.99
N LEU A 195 9.40 12.66 16.72
CA LEU A 195 10.63 12.09 17.29
C LEU A 195 11.87 12.89 16.86
N GLY A 196 11.93 13.30 15.59
CA GLY A 196 13.00 14.15 15.08
C GLY A 196 13.03 15.54 15.74
N LEU A 197 11.87 16.14 15.99
CA LEU A 197 11.76 17.41 16.71
C LEU A 197 12.17 17.26 18.17
N ALA A 198 11.69 16.23 18.86
CA ALA A 198 12.08 15.96 20.26
C ALA A 198 13.59 15.82 20.41
N GLY A 199 14.25 15.09 19.49
CA GLY A 199 15.71 14.99 19.47
C GLY A 199 16.41 16.34 19.23
N ALA A 200 15.85 17.21 18.39
CA ALA A 200 16.41 18.54 18.12
C ALA A 200 16.29 19.50 19.32
N PHE A 201 15.26 19.34 20.16
CA PHE A 201 15.00 20.17 21.34
C PHE A 201 15.37 19.49 22.67
N ASN A 202 15.97 18.30 22.64
CA ASN A 202 16.29 17.48 23.82
C ASN A 202 15.06 17.20 24.72
N TRP A 203 13.90 16.95 24.10
CA TRP A 203 12.69 16.54 24.82
C TRP A 203 12.70 15.04 25.11
N GLU A 204 12.46 14.68 26.36
CA GLU A 204 12.24 13.29 26.75
C GLU A 204 10.83 12.86 26.40
N LEU A 205 10.72 11.85 25.52
CA LEU A 205 9.45 11.28 25.13
C LEU A 205 9.12 10.03 25.95
N PRO A 206 7.85 9.84 26.35
CA PRO A 206 7.37 8.57 26.89
C PRO A 206 7.70 7.40 25.94
N PRO A 207 8.02 6.20 26.46
CA PRO A 207 8.37 5.04 25.63
C PRO A 207 7.34 4.74 24.53
N ALA A 208 6.05 4.84 24.86
CA ALA A 208 4.96 4.61 23.89
C ALA A 208 5.04 5.52 22.66
N LEU A 209 5.43 6.80 22.82
CA LEU A 209 5.56 7.74 21.71
C LEU A 209 6.85 7.52 20.91
N ARG A 210 7.90 6.97 21.54
CA ARG A 210 9.16 6.63 20.86
C ARG A 210 8.99 5.43 19.92
N SER A 211 8.26 4.40 20.35
CA SER A 211 8.04 3.19 19.53
C SER A 211 6.90 3.35 18.51
N LEU A 212 6.10 4.43 18.60
CA LEU A 212 4.95 4.66 17.71
C LEU A 212 5.31 4.53 16.22
N PRO A 213 6.37 5.17 15.68
CA PRO A 213 6.68 5.05 14.25
C PRO A 213 7.02 3.63 13.83
N ALA A 214 7.74 2.90 14.67
CA ALA A 214 8.14 1.52 14.41
C ALA A 214 6.93 0.57 14.41
N LEU A 215 6.03 0.72 15.40
CA LEU A 215 4.79 -0.04 15.47
C LEU A 215 3.85 0.31 14.31
N SER A 216 3.79 1.58 13.91
CA SER A 216 3.04 2.00 12.72
C SER A 216 3.62 1.41 11.44
N ALA A 217 4.95 1.36 11.28
CA ALA A 217 5.58 0.69 10.13
C ALA A 217 5.24 -0.81 10.09
N LEU A 218 5.25 -1.48 11.24
CA LEU A 218 4.84 -2.88 11.35
C LEU A 218 3.34 -3.07 11.00
N GLY A 219 2.47 -2.21 11.54
CA GLY A 219 1.05 -2.20 11.21
C GLY A 219 0.80 -2.03 9.72
N LEU A 220 1.46 -1.05 9.10
CA LEU A 220 1.39 -0.84 7.65
C LEU A 220 1.94 -2.04 6.87
N PHE A 221 3.04 -2.66 7.30
CA PHE A 221 3.58 -3.88 6.69
C PHE A 221 2.54 -5.01 6.70
N THR A 222 1.90 -5.25 7.84
CA THR A 222 0.84 -6.28 7.95
C THR A 222 -0.39 -5.92 7.12
N LEU A 223 -0.76 -4.64 7.08
CA LEU A 223 -1.87 -4.15 6.28
C LEU A 223 -1.60 -4.34 4.78
N THR A 224 -0.40 -4.04 4.30
CA THR A 224 -0.02 -4.26 2.90
C THR A 224 -0.23 -5.72 2.52
N TRP A 225 0.17 -6.67 3.37
CA TRP A 225 -0.10 -8.09 3.16
C TRP A 225 -1.59 -8.40 3.11
N ALA A 226 -2.37 -7.84 4.05
CA ALA A 226 -3.82 -8.06 4.11
C ALA A 226 -4.56 -7.55 2.87
N VAL A 227 -4.12 -6.44 2.26
CA VAL A 227 -4.74 -5.87 1.05
C VAL A 227 -4.13 -6.39 -0.26
N THR A 228 -3.04 -7.14 -0.21
CA THR A 228 -2.38 -7.74 -1.38
C THR A 228 -3.32 -8.59 -2.25
N PRO A 229 -4.25 -9.38 -1.69
CA PRO A 229 -5.20 -10.15 -2.49
C PRO A 229 -6.01 -9.29 -3.47
N ALA A 230 -6.34 -8.03 -3.16
CA ALA A 230 -7.01 -7.14 -4.10
C ALA A 230 -6.12 -6.85 -5.34
N ASN A 231 -4.82 -6.60 -5.14
CA ASN A 231 -3.87 -6.42 -6.24
C ASN A 231 -3.73 -7.68 -7.11
N ILE A 232 -3.72 -8.86 -6.49
CA ILE A 232 -3.67 -10.16 -7.20
C ILE A 232 -4.99 -10.40 -7.94
N TYR A 233 -6.13 -10.00 -7.39
CA TYR A 233 -7.43 -10.13 -8.04
C TYR A 233 -7.52 -9.26 -9.29
N MET A 234 -7.03 -8.02 -9.24
CA MET A 234 -6.89 -7.19 -10.45
C MET A 234 -6.07 -7.89 -11.54
N PHE A 235 -4.96 -8.54 -11.18
CA PHE A 235 -4.13 -9.27 -12.14
C PHE A 235 -4.83 -10.53 -12.68
N THR A 236 -5.39 -11.36 -11.79
CA THR A 236 -5.92 -12.68 -12.14
C THR A 236 -7.28 -12.62 -12.83
N HIS A 237 -8.12 -11.65 -12.45
CA HIS A 237 -9.51 -11.52 -12.90
C HIS A 237 -9.77 -10.24 -13.70
N GLY A 238 -8.75 -9.41 -13.92
CA GLY A 238 -8.91 -8.16 -14.68
C GLY A 238 -9.78 -7.14 -13.98
N ALA A 239 -9.97 -7.27 -12.66
CA ALA A 239 -10.74 -6.32 -11.87
C ALA A 239 -10.09 -4.93 -11.89
N GLN A 240 -10.93 -3.90 -11.85
CA GLN A 240 -10.49 -2.52 -12.08
C GLN A 240 -11.06 -1.57 -11.05
N MET A 241 -10.31 -0.50 -10.82
CA MET A 241 -10.75 0.60 -9.97
C MET A 241 -11.50 1.61 -10.85
N THR A 242 -12.78 1.33 -11.11
CA THR A 242 -13.63 2.17 -11.96
C THR A 242 -13.57 3.64 -11.55
N GLY A 243 -13.32 4.53 -12.50
CA GLY A 243 -13.19 5.97 -12.27
C GLY A 243 -11.80 6.41 -11.75
N LEU A 244 -10.89 5.48 -11.46
CA LEU A 244 -9.48 5.77 -11.11
C LEU A 244 -8.50 5.28 -12.18
N THR A 245 -8.86 4.28 -12.97
CA THR A 245 -8.04 3.77 -14.08
C THR A 245 -8.31 4.53 -15.38
N PRO A 246 -7.28 4.94 -16.15
CA PRO A 246 -7.48 5.62 -17.44
C PRO A 246 -8.34 4.78 -18.39
N GLY A 247 -9.54 5.30 -18.72
CA GLY A 247 -10.47 4.66 -19.65
C GLY A 247 -11.14 3.38 -19.15
N ASP A 248 -11.07 3.10 -17.84
CA ASP A 248 -11.65 1.89 -17.22
C ASP A 248 -11.32 0.62 -18.03
N GLN A 249 -10.04 0.54 -18.44
CA GLN A 249 -9.48 -0.63 -19.09
C GLN A 249 -8.61 -1.45 -18.12
N PRO A 250 -8.57 -2.79 -18.29
CA PRO A 250 -7.71 -3.63 -17.47
C PRO A 250 -6.26 -3.15 -17.56
N ILE A 251 -5.56 -3.19 -16.44
CA ILE A 251 -4.15 -2.82 -16.38
C ILE A 251 -3.35 -3.85 -17.21
N PRO A 252 -2.48 -3.41 -18.15
CA PRO A 252 -1.63 -4.32 -18.90
C PRO A 252 -0.75 -5.18 -17.98
N VAL A 253 -0.49 -6.42 -18.39
CA VAL A 253 0.20 -7.44 -17.57
C VAL A 253 1.57 -6.97 -17.10
N GLU A 254 2.31 -6.24 -17.93
CA GLU A 254 3.62 -5.67 -17.60
C GLU A 254 3.58 -4.71 -16.40
N PHE A 255 2.49 -3.94 -16.24
CA PHE A 255 2.35 -3.04 -15.10
C PHE A 255 2.03 -3.78 -13.80
N HIS A 256 1.45 -4.98 -13.87
CA HIS A 256 1.30 -5.83 -12.69
C HIS A 256 2.66 -6.34 -12.17
N ALA A 257 3.60 -6.65 -13.05
CA ALA A 257 4.96 -7.01 -12.66
C ALA A 257 5.68 -5.84 -11.95
N VAL A 258 5.54 -4.62 -12.49
CA VAL A 258 6.07 -3.40 -11.85
C VAL A 258 5.44 -3.18 -10.48
N ARG A 259 4.11 -3.33 -10.35
CA ARG A 259 3.41 -3.25 -9.06
C ARG A 259 3.93 -4.28 -8.06
N GLY A 260 4.13 -5.53 -8.48
CA GLY A 260 4.71 -6.58 -7.64
C GLY A 260 6.11 -6.22 -7.13
N LEU A 261 6.98 -5.69 -7.99
CA LEU A 261 8.31 -5.22 -7.60
C LEU A 261 8.25 -4.05 -6.61
N LEU A 262 7.41 -3.05 -6.89
CA LEU A 262 7.22 -1.91 -5.98
C LEU A 262 6.66 -2.35 -4.63
N GLN A 263 5.81 -3.38 -4.62
CA GLN A 263 5.28 -3.95 -3.39
C GLN A 263 6.37 -4.67 -2.57
N VAL A 264 7.30 -5.37 -3.21
CA VAL A 264 8.49 -5.92 -2.53
C VAL A 264 9.31 -4.80 -1.88
N VAL A 265 9.53 -3.69 -2.60
CA VAL A 265 10.27 -2.52 -2.08
C VAL A 265 9.53 -1.89 -0.90
N LEU A 266 8.22 -1.69 -1.02
CA LEU A 266 7.37 -1.11 0.01
C LEU A 266 7.38 -1.95 1.30
N LEU A 267 7.12 -3.26 1.18
CA LEU A 267 7.19 -4.21 2.28
C LEU A 267 8.59 -4.24 2.90
N GLY A 268 9.64 -4.21 2.07
CA GLY A 268 11.02 -4.22 2.55
C GLY A 268 11.40 -2.97 3.32
N ILE A 269 10.96 -1.79 2.88
CA ILE A 269 11.19 -0.53 3.59
C ILE A 269 10.45 -0.53 4.95
N LEU A 270 9.18 -0.92 4.98
CA LEU A 270 8.38 -0.95 6.21
C LEU A 270 8.97 -1.94 7.23
N TRP A 271 9.28 -3.16 6.80
CA TRP A 271 9.91 -4.17 7.64
C TRP A 271 11.31 -3.76 8.10
N GLY A 272 12.11 -3.20 7.18
CA GLY A 272 13.45 -2.70 7.49
C GLY A 272 13.42 -1.55 8.51
N TYR A 273 12.41 -0.66 8.43
CA TYR A 273 12.23 0.44 9.39
C TYR A 273 11.97 -0.11 10.78
N TYR A 274 10.99 -1.02 10.90
CA TYR A 274 10.64 -1.66 12.16
C TYR A 274 11.84 -2.39 12.78
N ARG A 275 12.55 -3.23 12.00
CA ARG A 275 13.73 -3.97 12.49
C ARG A 275 14.86 -3.06 12.97
N ALA A 276 15.10 -1.95 12.28
CA ALA A 276 16.12 -1.00 12.67
C ALA A 276 15.82 -0.37 14.04
N ALA A 277 14.57 0.02 14.28
CA ALA A 277 14.15 0.57 15.57
C ALA A 277 14.33 -0.45 16.71
N GLN A 278 14.00 -1.71 16.48
CA GLN A 278 14.21 -2.78 17.47
C GLN A 278 15.69 -3.03 17.78
N ALA A 279 16.56 -2.91 16.78
CA ALA A 279 18.00 -3.05 16.99
C ALA A 279 18.61 -1.88 17.79
N GLU A 280 18.08 -0.67 17.61
CA GLU A 280 18.48 0.51 18.39
C GLU A 280 18.02 0.38 19.84
N GLU A 281 16.77 -0.02 20.10
CA GLU A 281 16.25 -0.29 21.46
C GLU A 281 17.06 -1.37 22.18
N ALA A 282 17.48 -2.44 21.49
CA ALA A 282 18.28 -3.51 22.08
C ALA A 282 19.73 -3.11 22.42
N GLN A 283 20.26 -2.02 21.85
CA GLN A 283 21.59 -1.49 22.17
C GLN A 283 21.56 -0.56 23.39
N GLU A 284 20.39 -0.04 23.74
CA GLU A 284 20.19 0.89 24.87
C GLU A 284 19.82 0.18 26.18
N ALA A 285 19.45 -1.11 26.13
CA ALA A 285 19.08 -1.96 27.26
C ALA A 285 20.29 -2.69 27.87
#